data_AF-A0A2I0PES0-F1
#
_entry.id   AF-A0A2I0PES0-F1
#
_cell.length_a   1.000
_cell.length_b   1.000
_cell.length_c   1.000
_cell.angle_alpha   90.00
_cell.angle_beta   90.00
_cell.angle_gamma   90.00
#
_symmetry.space_group_name_H-M   'P 1'
#
loop_
_entity.id
_entity.type
_entity.pdbx_description
1 polymer ?
#
loop_
_entity_poly.entity_id
_entity_poly.type
_entity_poly.pdbx_seq_one_letter_code
_entity_poly.pdbx_strand_id
1 'polypeptide(L)' 'MGKAIECIYENNVLKPVGKVPFREGERIRITVEKKLPFDPIQLKKKPSSARISSLKDESWTSS' A
#
# COMPACT_ATOMS: atom_id res chain seq x y z
N MET A 1 10.95 -7.02 20.43
CA MET A 1 10.19 -5.88 19.87
C MET A 1 11.20 -4.96 19.19
N GLY A 2 11.11 -4.75 17.87
CA GLY A 2 12.05 -3.88 17.15
C GLY A 2 11.78 -2.42 17.45
N LYS A 3 12.82 -1.60 17.68
CA LYS A 3 12.68 -0.14 17.75
C LYS A 3 12.79 0.43 16.35
N ALA A 4 11.82 1.24 15.94
CA ALA A 4 11.96 2.07 14.75
C ALA A 4 12.95 3.20 15.06
N ILE A 5 13.85 3.48 14.12
CA ILE A 5 14.82 4.56 14.22
C ILE A 5 14.53 5.51 13.08
N GLU A 6 14.37 6.79 13.41
CA GLU A 6 14.22 7.84 12.42
C GLU A 6 15.57 8.20 11.83
N CYS A 7 15.61 8.23 10.50
CA CYS A 7 16.81 8.55 9.73
C CYS A 7 16.48 9.61 8.68
N ILE A 8 17.44 10.49 8.42
CA ILE A 8 17.44 11.44 7.31
C ILE A 8 18.25 10.82 6.18
N TYR A 9 17.68 10.76 4.98
CA TYR A 9 18.39 10.31 3.80
C TYR A 9 19.07 11.49 3.11
N GLU A 10 20.40 11.51 3.11
CA GLU A 10 21.19 12.60 2.53
C GLU A 10 22.44 12.03 1.84
N ASN A 11 22.73 12.46 0.60
CA ASN A 11 23.90 12.02 -0.18
C ASN A 11 24.08 10.50 -0.25
N ASN A 12 22.97 9.77 -0.47
CA ASN A 12 22.93 8.30 -0.51
C ASN A 12 23.24 7.58 0.82
N VAL A 13 23.27 8.31 1.95
CA VAL A 13 23.51 7.74 3.29
C VAL A 13 22.27 7.96 4.17
N LEU A 14 21.85 6.92 4.91
CA LEU A 14 20.83 7.04 5.95
C LEU A 14 21.49 7.47 7.26
N LYS A 15 21.30 8.74 7.63
CA LYS A 15 21.83 9.33 8.85
C LYS A 15 20.79 9.23 9.98
N PRO A 16 21.03 8.46 11.05
CA PRO A 16 20.09 8.38 12.16
C PRO A 16 20.01 9.72 12.90
N VAL A 17 18.81 10.13 13.30
CA VAL A 17 18.58 11.38 14.06
C VAL A 17 19.11 11.27 15.50
N GLY A 18 19.29 10.04 16.00
CA GLY A 18 19.83 9.76 17.33
C GLY A 18 20.90 8.68 17.34
N LYS A 19 21.48 8.41 18.51
CA LYS A 19 22.44 7.32 18.69
C LYS A 19 21.76 5.98 18.44
N VAL A 20 22.40 5.17 17.61
CA VAL A 20 21.97 3.82 17.28
C VAL A 20 22.92 2.79 17.88
N PRO A 21 22.42 1.75 18.56
CA PRO A 21 23.26 0.73 19.19
C PRO A 21 23.64 -0.37 18.19
N PHE A 22 23.99 -0.02 16.94
CA PHE A 22 24.37 -0.98 15.90
C PHE A 22 25.88 -1.08 15.77
N ARG A 23 26.35 -2.26 15.38
CA ARG A 23 27.74 -2.52 15.04
C ARG A 23 27.99 -2.26 13.55
N GLU A 24 29.24 -2.02 13.20
CA GLU A 24 29.65 -1.93 11.80
C GLU A 24 29.42 -3.27 11.09
N GLY A 25 28.81 -3.24 9.89
CA GLY A 25 28.44 -4.44 9.13
C GLY A 25 27.12 -5.11 9.56
N GLU A 26 26.39 -4.55 10.53
CA GLU A 26 25.10 -5.09 10.96
C GLU A 26 24.00 -4.89 9.89
N ARG A 27 23.22 -5.93 9.62
CA ARG A 27 22.16 -5.89 8.61
C ARG A 27 20.90 -5.27 9.19
N ILE A 28 20.47 -4.16 8.60
CA ILE A 28 19.23 -3.48 8.96
C ILE A 28 18.18 -3.61 7.85
N ARG A 29 16.90 -3.63 8.24
CA ARG A 29 15.77 -3.58 7.31
C ARG A 29 15.19 -2.18 7.32
N ILE A 30 15.06 -1.58 6.16
CA ILE A 30 14.51 -0.23 5.99
C ILE A 30 13.04 -0.36 5.59
N THR A 31 12.17 0.34 6.30
CA THR A 31 10.76 0.52 5.94
C THR A 31 10.52 1.99 5.67
N VAL A 32 10.01 2.31 4.48
CA VAL A 32 9.65 3.69 4.12
C VAL A 32 8.15 3.81 4.18
N GLU A 33 7.63 4.57 5.13
CA GLU A 33 6.21 4.90 5.20
C GLU A 33 5.90 6.04 4.23
N LYS A 34 5.37 5.70 3.05
CA LYS A 34 4.76 6.69 2.18
C LYS A 34 3.28 6.80 2.56
N LYS A 35 2.89 7.97 3.05
CA LYS A 35 1.46 8.33 3.10
C LYS A 35 1.00 8.47 1.65
N LEU A 36 0.40 7.41 1.11
CA LEU A 36 -0.39 7.53 -0.12
C LEU A 36 -1.53 8.52 0.18
N PRO A 37 -1.77 9.52 -0.68
CA PRO A 37 -3.01 10.29 -0.60
C PRO A 37 -4.13 9.28 -0.81
N PHE A 38 -4.83 8.95 0.28
CA PHE A 38 -5.93 8.01 0.23
C PHE A 38 -7.13 8.79 -0.30
N ASP A 39 -7.26 8.86 -1.63
CA ASP A 39 -8.54 9.23 -2.22
C ASP A 39 -9.54 8.13 -1.84
N PRO A 40 -10.64 8.46 -1.15
CA PRO A 40 -11.62 7.46 -0.76
C PRO A 40 -12.10 6.71 -2.01
N ILE A 41 -12.07 5.38 -1.95
CA ILE A 41 -12.53 4.52 -3.05
C ILE A 41 -14.00 4.85 -3.30
N GLN A 42 -14.26 5.59 -4.38
CA GLN A 42 -15.61 5.92 -4.80
C GLN A 42 -16.21 4.68 -5.46
N LEU A 43 -17.08 3.99 -4.73
CA LEU A 43 -17.85 2.88 -5.29
C LEU A 43 -18.65 3.39 -6.49
N LYS A 44 -18.48 2.73 -7.64
CA LYS A 44 -19.30 3.00 -8.82
C LYS A 44 -20.76 2.74 -8.50
N LYS A 45 -21.67 3.45 -9.18
CA LYS A 45 -23.12 3.30 -9.01
C LYS A 45 -23.52 1.82 -9.10
N LYS A 46 -24.46 1.43 -8.23
CA LYS A 46 -25.04 0.08 -8.25
C LYS A 46 -25.60 -0.22 -9.64
N PRO A 47 -25.30 -1.40 -10.23
CA PRO A 47 -25.91 -1.80 -11.49
C PRO A 47 -27.43 -1.87 -11.35
N SER A 48 -28.14 -1.44 -12.40
CA SER A 48 -29.61 -1.49 -12.43
C SER A 48 -30.10 -2.93 -12.46
N SER A 49 -31.29 -3.16 -11.90
CA SER A 49 -31.97 -4.46 -11.95
C SER A 49 -32.12 -4.96 -13.40
N ALA A 50 -32.40 -4.06 -14.34
CA ALA A 50 -32.48 -4.37 -15.77
C ALA A 50 -31.17 -4.92 -16.33
N ARG A 51 -30.02 -4.32 -15.99
CA ARG A 51 -28.71 -4.81 -16.45
C ARG A 51 -28.36 -6.16 -15.84
N ILE A 52 -28.74 -6.39 -14.58
CA ILE A 52 -28.55 -7.68 -13.90
C ILE A 52 -29.40 -8.77 -14.57
N SER A 53 -30.64 -8.44 -14.96
CA SER A 53 -31.51 -9.38 -15.68
C SER A 53 -30.96 -9.76 -17.05
N SER A 54 -30.56 -8.77 -17.85
CA SER A 54 -30.04 -9.04 -19.21
C SER A 54 -28.83 -9.96 -19.20
N LEU A 55 -27.92 -9.79 -18.24
CA LEU A 55 -26.72 -10.63 -18.09
C LEU A 55 -27.05 -12.07 -17.70
N LYS A 56 -28.13 -12.28 -16.93
CA LYS A 56 -28.62 -13.63 -16.63
C LYS A 56 -29.17 -14.26 -17.90
N ASP A 57 -30.00 -13.56 -18.65
CA ASP A 57 -30.62 -14.11 -19.86
C ASP A 57 -29.57 -14.45 -20.94
N GLU A 58 -28.53 -13.63 -21.09
CA GLU A 58 -27.37 -13.89 -21.97
C GLU A 58 -26.56 -15.15 -21.55
N SER A 59 -26.38 -15.37 -20.24
CA SER A 59 -25.67 -16.55 -19.74
C SER A 59 -26.42 -17.87 -19.95
N TRP A 60 -27.76 -17.81 -20.03
CA TRP A 60 -28.61 -18.97 -20.27
C TRP A 60 -28.79 -19.30 -21.76
N THR A 61 -28.64 -18.30 -22.64
CA THR A 61 -28.82 -18.44 -24.09
C THR A 61 -27.53 -18.79 -24.84
N SER A 62 -26.39 -18.87 -24.14
CA SER A 62 -25.07 -19.17 -24.71
C SER A 62 -24.72 -20.68 -24.71
N SER A 63 -25.71 -21.58 -24.80
CA SER A 63 -25.52 -23.04 -24.98
C SER A 63 -25.76 -23.50 -26.40
#